data_AF-A0A973YR63-F1
#
_entry.id   AF-A0A973YR63-F1
#
_cell.length_a   1.000
_cell.length_b   1.000
_cell.length_c   1.000
_cell.angle_alpha   90.00
_cell.angle_beta   90.00
_cell.angle_gamma   90.00
#
_symmetry.space_group_name_H-M   'P 1'
#
loop_
_entity.id
_entity.type
_entity.pdbx_description
1 polymer ?
#
loop_
_entity_poly.entity_id
_entity_poly.type
_entity_poly.pdbx_seq_one_letter_code
_entity_poly.pdbx_strand_id
1 'polypeptide(L)' 'MNHTLELKILDPRFGGEWPLPTYATPASAGLDLRAALEEPLTLHPGDASLVPSGLAIHLVDPTM' A
#
# COMPACT_ATOMS: atom_id res chain seq x y z
N MET A 1 9.46 5.99 17.75
CA MET A 1 9.67 7.21 16.93
C MET A 1 8.67 7.13 15.80
N ASN A 2 7.93 8.20 15.53
CA ASN A 2 7.00 8.25 14.39
C ASN A 2 7.61 9.15 13.33
N HIS A 3 7.63 8.68 12.09
CA HIS A 3 8.11 9.42 10.93
C HIS A 3 6.93 9.80 10.06
N THR A 4 6.89 11.06 9.64
CA THR A 4 5.86 11.55 8.70
C THR A 4 6.33 11.27 7.28
N LEU A 5 5.46 10.68 6.47
CA LEU A 5 5.71 10.36 5.07
C LEU A 5 4.76 11.17 4.19
N GLU A 6 5.23 11.56 3.01
CA GLU A 6 4.36 12.11 1.98
C GLU A 6 3.67 10.96 1.23
N LEU A 7 2.35 11.05 1.12
CA LEU A 7 1.52 10.07 0.42
C LEU A 7 0.75 10.75 -0.70
N LYS A 8 0.82 10.16 -1.90
CA LYS A 8 -0.05 10.49 -3.02
C LYS A 8 -0.97 9.31 -3.32
N ILE A 9 -2.28 9.56 -3.27
CA ILE A 9 -3.30 8.60 -3.71
C ILE A 9 -3.32 8.61 -5.24
N LEU A 10 -3.13 7.42 -5.83
CA LEU A 10 -3.18 7.22 -7.28
C LEU A 10 -4.48 6.55 -7.72
N ASP A 11 -4.99 5.65 -6.88
CA ASP A 11 -6.27 4.98 -7.10
C ASP A 11 -7.38 5.65 -6.27
N PRO A 12 -8.45 6.17 -6.92
CA PRO A 12 -9.50 6.94 -6.24
C PRO A 12 -10.37 6.10 -5.30
N ARG A 13 -10.25 4.77 -5.31
CA ARG A 13 -10.97 3.90 -4.37
C ARG A 13 -10.47 4.08 -2.94
N PHE A 14 -9.22 4.51 -2.74
CA PHE A 14 -8.70 4.88 -1.42
C PHE A 14 -9.34 6.18 -0.91
N GLY A 15 -9.81 6.16 0.33
CA GLY A 15 -10.50 7.29 0.97
C GLY A 15 -12.02 7.27 0.80
N GLY A 16 -12.54 6.33 0.01
CA GLY A 16 -13.96 6.02 -0.10
C GLY A 16 -14.21 4.54 0.19
N GLU A 17 -14.14 3.73 -0.86
CA GLU A 17 -14.40 2.28 -0.80
C GLU A 17 -13.35 1.53 0.02
N TRP A 18 -12.09 1.95 -0.06
CA TRP A 18 -10.98 1.34 0.65
C TRP A 18 -10.42 2.29 1.70
N PRO A 19 -10.20 1.83 2.95
CA PRO A 19 -9.47 2.62 3.92
C PRO A 19 -8.01 2.75 3.47
N LEU A 20 -7.37 3.85 3.86
CA LEU A 20 -5.92 3.95 3.76
C LEU A 20 -5.26 2.86 4.60
N PRO A 21 -4.05 2.40 4.22
CA PRO A 21 -3.29 1.46 5.03
C PRO A 21 -3.07 1.97 6.47
N THR A 22 -3.27 1.09 7.44
CA THR A 22 -3.06 1.37 8.86
C THR A 22 -2.32 0.22 9.53
N TYR A 23 -1.67 0.53 10.64
CA TYR A 23 -1.11 -0.51 11.51
C TYR A 23 -2.25 -1.28 12.18
N ALA A 24 -2.25 -2.61 12.04
CA ALA A 24 -3.33 -3.46 12.54
C ALA A 24 -3.44 -3.45 14.07
N THR A 25 -2.30 -3.30 14.76
CA THR A 25 -2.21 -3.18 16.23
C THR A 25 -1.20 -2.10 16.62
N PRO A 26 -1.24 -1.57 17.85
CA PRO A 26 -0.26 -0.57 18.31
C PRO A 26 1.21 -1.03 18.26
N ALA A 27 1.46 -2.34 18.32
CA ALA A 27 2.80 -2.91 18.27
C ALA A 27 3.20 -3.44 16.87
N SER A 28 2.41 -3.18 15.84
CA SER A 28 2.72 -3.62 14.48
C SER A 28 3.95 -2.89 13.96
N ALA A 29 4.91 -3.66 13.42
CA ALA A 29 6.12 -3.12 12.79
C ALA A 29 5.92 -2.78 11.30
N GLY A 30 4.89 -3.35 10.67
CA GLY A 30 4.61 -3.21 9.24
C GLY A 30 3.17 -2.80 8.96
N LEU A 31 2.94 -2.41 7.71
CA LEU A 31 1.68 -1.86 7.21
C LEU A 31 1.23 -2.72 6.02
N ASP A 32 -0.03 -3.16 6.03
CA ASP A 32 -0.55 -3.99 4.94
C ASP A 32 -0.82 -3.14 3.69
N LEU A 33 -0.33 -3.61 2.54
CA LEU A 33 -0.70 -3.08 1.23
C LEU A 33 -1.80 -3.93 0.60
N ARG A 34 -2.64 -3.29 -0.22
CA ARG A 34 -3.74 -3.93 -0.94
C ARG A 34 -3.38 -4.07 -2.42
N ALA A 35 -3.85 -5.15 -3.04
CA ALA A 35 -3.81 -5.30 -4.49
C ALA A 35 -4.87 -4.39 -5.12
N ALA A 36 -4.45 -3.30 -5.76
CA ALA A 36 -5.34 -2.34 -6.41
C ALA A 36 -5.78 -2.84 -7.80
N LEU A 37 -6.44 -3.99 -7.85
CA LEU A 37 -6.91 -4.63 -9.08
C LEU A 37 -8.38 -4.30 -9.34
N GLU A 38 -8.78 -4.24 -10.61
CA GLU A 38 -10.20 -4.08 -10.99
C GLU A 38 -10.94 -5.41 -10.94
N GLU A 39 -10.23 -6.50 -11.26
CA GLU A 39 -10.75 -7.86 -11.28
C GLU A 39 -9.79 -8.84 -10.59
N PRO A 40 -10.26 -10.03 -10.16
CA PRO A 40 -9.40 -11.04 -9.54
C PRO A 40 -8.27 -11.49 -10.50
N LEU A 41 -7.03 -11.49 -10.01
CA LEU A 41 -5.87 -12.04 -10.71
C LEU A 41 -5.59 -13.47 -10.22
N THR A 42 -5.61 -14.45 -11.12
CA THR A 42 -5.20 -15.83 -10.84
C THR A 42 -3.73 -16.01 -11.17
N LEU A 43 -2.94 -16.53 -10.23
CA LEU A 43 -1.53 -16.90 -10.45
C LEU A 43 -1.40 -18.42 -10.42
N HIS A 44 -0.81 -19.01 -11.45
CA HIS A 44 -0.44 -20.43 -11.45
C HIS A 44 0.92 -20.64 -10.79
N PRO A 45 1.28 -21.89 -10.42
CA PRO A 45 2.59 -22.18 -9.87
C PRO A 45 3.73 -21.70 -10.79
N GLY A 46 4.59 -20.83 -10.27
CA GLY A 46 5.72 -20.25 -11.01
C GLY A 46 5.45 -18.87 -11.63
N ASP A 47 4.19 -18.41 -11.65
CA ASP A 47 3.86 -17.09 -12.17
C ASP A 47 4.35 -15.97 -11.22
N ALA A 48 4.72 -14.85 -11.80
CA ALA A 48 4.96 -13.59 -11.10
C ALA A 48 4.27 -12.45 -11.85
N SER A 49 3.61 -11.56 -11.11
CA SER A 49 2.93 -10.40 -11.67
C SER A 49 3.27 -9.14 -10.89
N LEU A 50 3.32 -8.02 -11.61
CA LEU A 50 3.45 -6.70 -11.02
C LEU A 50 2.07 -6.19 -10.63
N VAL A 51 1.79 -6.14 -9.33
CA VAL A 51 0.49 -5.71 -8.79
C VAL A 51 0.59 -4.26 -8.29
N PRO A 52 -0.27 -3.35 -8.76
CA PRO A 52 -0.27 -1.97 -8.27
C PRO A 52 -0.82 -1.90 -6.84
N SER A 53 -0.25 -1.01 -6.03
CA SER A 53 -0.76 -0.69 -4.68
C SER A 53 -1.80 0.42 -4.69
N GLY A 54 -1.89 1.20 -5.77
CA GLY A 54 -2.73 2.40 -5.87
C GLY A 54 -2.20 3.61 -5.07
N LEU A 55 -0.98 3.52 -4.53
CA LEU A 55 -0.37 4.53 -3.67
C LEU A 55 1.07 4.81 -4.10
N ALA A 56 1.50 6.06 -4.00
CA ALA A 56 2.91 6.45 -4.08
C ALA A 56 3.33 7.13 -2.77
N ILE A 57 4.51 6.76 -2.27
CA ILE A 57 5.11 7.36 -1.08
C ILE A 57 6.42 8.05 -1.41
N HIS A 58 6.73 9.09 -0.65
CA HIS A 58 8.03 9.73 -0.64
C HIS A 58 8.50 9.84 0.81
N LEU A 59 9.66 9.22 1.11
CA LEU A 59 10.20 9.14 2.47
C LEU A 59 10.76 10.48 2.95
N VAL A 60 11.05 11.40 2.04
CA VAL A 60 11.62 12.76 2.23
C VAL A 60 13.03 12.75 2.83
N ASP A 61 13.27 11.96 3.87
CA ASP A 61 14.55 11.81 4.55
C ASP A 61 15.35 10.63 3.98
N PRO A 62 16.49 10.89 3.32
CA PRO A 62 17.37 9.84 2.78
C PRO A 62 18.26 9.17 3.85
N THR A 63 18.21 9.64 5.10
CA THR A 63 19.00 9.12 6.24
C THR A 63 18.19 8.28 7.23
N MET A 64 16.90 8.09 6.95
CA MET A 64 16.07 7.02 7.50
C MET A 64 16.64 5.63 7.21
#